data_AF-A0A8J3MB56-F1
#
_entry.id   AF-A0A8J3MB56-F1
#
_cell.length_a   1.000
_cell.length_b   1.000
_cell.length_c   1.000
_cell.angle_alpha   90.00
_cell.angle_beta   90.00
_cell.angle_gamma   90.00
#
_symmetry.space_group_name_H-M   'P 1'
#
loop_
_entity.id
_entity.type
_entity.pdbx_description
1 polymer ?
#
loop_
_entity_poly.entity_id
_entity_poly.type
_entity_poly.pdbx_seq_one_letter_code
_entity_poly.pdbx_strand_id
1 'polypeptide(L)'
;MEQLLPCARPSHMAVRGRLARVADEMERKTLRASKVLPSTGKQEGNVSVFLDGAHIRCRPEYQKRHLDVVVGRIETTGRNRRFAFEPSSSMSPRALIRAQLHATGWQPGRSLTVFTDGDPGLANHVRSATGQSVTHILDWWHISMRIKHIENAAAGLKELCAGRKGADKLPWMAERLRWCCQTNANQSTQGQNDCPLCRAETAPFGESRGAVCLEMGS
;
A
#
# COMPACT_ATOMS: atom_id res chain seq x y z
N MET A 1 -15.18 20.76 4.81
CA MET A 1 -14.64 21.07 3.46
C MET A 1 -14.41 22.57 3.23
N GLU A 2 -14.90 23.47 4.08
CA GLU A 2 -14.80 24.94 3.91
C GLU A 2 -13.40 25.56 4.12
N GLN A 3 -12.42 24.82 4.63
CA GLN A 3 -11.08 25.36 4.89
C GLN A 3 -10.18 25.48 3.64
N LEU A 4 -10.65 25.00 2.48
CA LEU A 4 -9.81 24.84 1.29
C LEU A 4 -9.99 25.94 0.23
N LEU A 5 -10.98 26.83 0.34
CA LEU A 5 -11.25 27.83 -0.69
C LEU A 5 -11.19 29.27 -0.14
N PRO A 6 -10.28 30.12 -0.65
CA PRO A 6 -10.19 31.51 -0.21
C PRO A 6 -11.24 32.41 -0.88
N CYS A 7 -11.71 33.39 -0.12
CA CYS A 7 -12.61 34.46 -0.58
C CYS A 7 -11.90 35.50 -1.51
N ALA A 8 -10.59 35.37 -1.76
CA ALA A 8 -9.78 36.23 -2.63
C ALA A 8 -8.63 35.43 -3.29
N ARG A 9 -8.08 35.91 -4.42
CA ARG A 9 -6.99 35.22 -5.16
C ARG A 9 -5.78 35.00 -4.24
N PRO A 10 -5.44 33.76 -3.86
CA PRO A 10 -4.37 33.50 -2.92
C PRO A 10 -3.01 33.58 -3.61
N SER A 11 -2.01 34.21 -2.97
CA SER A 11 -0.62 34.07 -3.42
C SER A 11 -0.12 32.65 -3.18
N HIS A 12 0.85 32.19 -3.99
CA HIS A 12 1.49 30.87 -3.80
C HIS A 12 2.02 30.68 -2.36
N MET A 13 2.53 31.76 -1.74
CA MET A 13 3.01 31.72 -0.36
C MET A 13 1.89 31.56 0.66
N ALA A 14 0.74 32.20 0.44
CA ALA A 14 -0.43 32.04 1.29
C ALA A 14 -1.04 30.62 1.18
N VAL A 15 -0.98 30.00 0.00
CA VAL A 15 -1.38 28.59 -0.18
C VAL A 15 -0.40 27.66 0.54
N ARG A 16 0.91 27.85 0.31
CA ARG A 16 1.97 27.04 0.95
C ARG A 16 1.91 27.12 2.48
N GLY A 17 1.79 28.32 3.05
CA GLY A 17 1.70 28.51 4.49
C GLY A 17 0.42 27.91 5.10
N ARG A 18 -0.71 27.92 4.37
CA ARG A 18 -1.93 27.23 4.80
C ARG A 18 -1.77 25.72 4.79
N LEU A 19 -1.20 25.17 3.71
CA LEU A 19 -0.92 23.74 3.60
C LEU A 19 -0.02 23.26 4.75
N ALA A 20 1.04 24.01 5.06
CA ALA A 20 1.94 23.71 6.18
C ALA A 20 1.20 23.67 7.53
N ARG A 21 0.35 24.66 7.81
CA ARG A 21 -0.43 24.68 9.06
C ARG A 21 -1.42 23.52 9.18
N VAL A 22 -2.06 23.14 8.07
CA VAL A 22 -2.94 21.97 8.04
C VAL A 22 -2.13 20.70 8.31
N ALA A 23 -0.96 20.55 7.68
CA ALA A 23 -0.07 19.43 7.94
C ALA A 23 0.36 19.34 9.42
N ASP A 24 0.77 20.46 10.02
CA ASP A 24 1.13 20.54 11.45
C ASP A 24 -0.05 20.18 12.37
N GLU A 25 -1.27 20.57 11.99
CA GLU A 25 -2.47 20.20 12.73
C GLU A 25 -2.77 18.71 12.64
N MET A 26 -2.63 18.11 11.46
CA MET A 26 -2.82 16.67 11.24
C MET A 26 -1.78 15.85 12.00
N GLU A 27 -0.52 16.29 12.02
CA GLU A 27 0.54 15.64 12.78
C GLU A 27 0.25 15.70 14.29
N ARG A 28 -0.13 16.87 14.83
CA ARG A 28 -0.52 17.01 16.24
C ARG A 28 -1.71 16.14 16.60
N LYS A 29 -2.73 16.05 15.75
CA LYS A 29 -3.89 15.15 15.96
C LYS A 29 -3.45 13.69 16.01
N THR A 30 -2.55 13.28 15.12
CA THR A 30 -1.99 11.93 15.09
C THR A 30 -1.22 11.61 16.37
N LEU A 31 -0.33 12.50 16.80
CA LEU A 31 0.44 12.35 18.04
C LEU A 31 -0.46 12.30 19.29
N ARG A 32 -1.57 13.04 19.29
CA ARG A 32 -2.59 12.98 20.35
C ARG A 32 -3.33 11.65 20.33
N ALA A 33 -3.76 11.18 19.16
CA ALA A 33 -4.43 9.89 19.01
C ALA A 33 -3.54 8.71 19.42
N SER A 34 -2.23 8.76 19.15
CA SER A 34 -1.26 7.76 19.64
C SER A 34 -1.17 7.65 21.16
N LYS A 35 -1.57 8.68 21.91
CA LYS A 35 -1.55 8.70 23.38
C LYS A 35 -2.85 8.19 24.02
N VAL A 36 -3.91 8.01 23.24
CA VAL A 36 -5.18 7.49 23.74
C VAL A 36 -5.05 5.97 23.89
N LEU A 37 -5.37 5.45 25.08
CA LEU A 37 -5.33 4.02 25.36
C LEU A 37 -6.31 3.27 24.43
N PRO A 38 -6.00 2.02 24.03
CA PRO A 38 -6.92 1.22 23.24
C PRO A 38 -8.26 1.08 23.96
N SER A 39 -9.37 1.27 23.24
CA SER A 39 -10.70 0.98 23.78
C SER A 39 -10.74 -0.50 24.24
N THR A 40 -11.08 -0.75 25.50
CA THR A 40 -11.13 -2.07 26.15
C THR A 40 -12.26 -2.99 25.66
N GLY A 41 -12.98 -2.60 24.60
CA GLY A 41 -14.00 -3.44 23.97
C GLY A 41 -13.37 -4.61 23.23
N LYS A 42 -13.80 -5.84 23.55
CA LYS A 42 -13.44 -7.07 22.83
C LYS A 42 -14.03 -6.98 21.41
N GLN A 43 -13.27 -6.42 20.47
CA GLN A 43 -13.67 -6.42 19.07
C GLN A 43 -13.32 -7.77 18.44
N GLU A 44 -14.26 -8.37 17.72
CA GLU A 44 -14.09 -9.64 17.01
C GLU A 44 -14.00 -9.39 15.49
N GLY A 45 -13.17 -10.16 14.77
CA GLY A 45 -12.98 -10.03 13.30
C GLY A 45 -11.53 -9.78 12.83
N ASN A 46 -11.19 -10.23 11.63
CA ASN A 46 -9.84 -10.03 11.08
C ASN A 46 -9.53 -8.54 10.86
N VAL A 47 -8.27 -8.14 11.10
CA VAL A 47 -7.79 -6.79 10.77
C VAL A 47 -7.07 -6.85 9.43
N SER A 48 -7.56 -6.07 8.47
CA SER A 48 -6.97 -5.96 7.15
C SER A 48 -6.23 -4.63 7.03
N VAL A 49 -4.99 -4.69 6.55
CA VAL A 49 -4.16 -3.51 6.27
C VAL A 49 -3.85 -3.50 4.79
N PHE A 50 -4.19 -2.43 4.10
CA PHE A 50 -3.85 -2.22 2.70
C PHE A 50 -2.76 -1.16 2.64
N LEU A 51 -1.67 -1.44 1.93
CA LEU A 51 -0.58 -0.49 1.71
C LEU A 51 -0.31 -0.37 0.21
N ASP A 52 -0.12 0.85 -0.24
CA ASP A 52 0.27 1.17 -1.60
C ASP A 52 1.38 2.22 -1.61
N GLY A 53 2.29 2.16 -2.58
CA GLY A 53 3.46 3.01 -2.69
C GLY A 53 3.41 3.89 -3.95
N ALA A 54 3.86 5.13 -3.84
CA ALA A 54 3.97 6.06 -4.97
C ALA A 54 5.28 6.84 -4.92
N HIS A 55 5.87 7.06 -6.09
CA HIS A 55 7.08 7.88 -6.25
C HIS A 55 6.73 9.23 -6.88
N ILE A 56 6.89 10.31 -6.13
CA ILE A 56 6.65 11.67 -6.60
C ILE A 56 7.97 12.29 -7.03
N ARG A 57 8.06 12.73 -8.28
CA ARG A 57 9.27 13.40 -8.78
C ARG A 57 9.43 14.77 -8.13
N CYS A 58 10.59 15.02 -7.54
CA CYS A 58 10.95 16.32 -7.00
C CYS A 58 11.37 17.28 -8.11
N ARG A 59 11.27 18.58 -7.82
CA ARG A 59 11.81 19.60 -8.71
C ARG A 59 13.35 19.52 -8.74
N PRO A 60 14.01 19.78 -9.89
CA PRO A 60 15.46 19.63 -10.03
C PRO A 60 16.29 20.44 -9.04
N GLU A 61 15.74 21.53 -8.51
CA GLU A 61 16.42 22.43 -7.56
C GLU A 61 16.53 21.84 -6.15
N TYR A 62 15.87 20.70 -5.86
CA TYR A 62 15.99 19.99 -4.59
C TYR A 62 17.05 18.87 -4.66
N GLN A 63 17.70 18.58 -3.53
CA GLN A 63 18.72 17.52 -3.44
C GLN A 63 18.18 16.10 -3.66
N LYS A 64 16.90 15.84 -3.34
CA LYS A 64 16.24 14.55 -3.60
C LYS A 64 15.63 14.54 -4.99
N ARG A 65 15.83 13.45 -5.75
CA ARG A 65 15.20 13.25 -7.08
C ARG A 65 13.73 12.83 -6.99
N HIS A 66 13.39 12.06 -5.97
CA HIS A 66 12.05 11.52 -5.73
C HIS A 66 11.70 11.61 -4.24
N LEU A 67 10.41 11.74 -3.99
CA LEU A 67 9.77 11.62 -2.68
C LEU A 67 8.90 10.37 -2.73
N ASP A 68 9.21 9.41 -1.88
CA ASP A 68 8.43 8.17 -1.78
C ASP A 68 7.29 8.39 -0.81
N VAL A 69 6.08 8.01 -1.18
CA VAL A 69 4.89 8.14 -0.32
C VAL A 69 4.19 6.79 -0.27
N VAL A 70 4.00 6.28 0.93
CA VAL A 70 3.18 5.13 1.23
C VAL A 70 1.82 5.61 1.69
N VAL A 71 0.75 5.03 1.17
CA VAL A 71 -0.61 5.23 1.65
C VAL A 71 -1.10 3.94 2.25
N GLY A 72 -1.78 4.04 3.38
CA GLY A 72 -2.30 2.90 4.12
C GLY A 72 -3.76 3.04 4.47
N ARG A 73 -4.46 1.91 4.49
CA ARG A 73 -5.81 1.78 5.03
C ARG A 73 -5.86 0.62 6.00
N ILE A 74 -6.50 0.81 7.15
CA ILE A 74 -6.76 -0.23 8.14
C ILE A 74 -8.26 -0.41 8.23
N GLU A 75 -8.70 -1.65 8.11
CA GLU A 75 -10.10 -2.03 8.16
C GLU A 75 -10.31 -3.11 9.22
N THR A 76 -11.24 -2.82 10.13
CA THR A 76 -11.71 -3.72 11.17
C THR A 76 -13.24 -3.70 11.20
N THR A 77 -13.87 -4.63 11.91
CA THR A 77 -15.32 -4.68 12.05
C THR A 77 -15.87 -3.35 12.60
N GLY A 78 -16.50 -2.56 11.74
CA GLY A 78 -17.10 -1.27 12.09
C GLY A 78 -16.11 -0.10 12.25
N ARG A 79 -14.82 -0.25 11.90
CA ARG A 79 -13.86 0.87 11.90
C ARG A 79 -12.98 0.84 10.67
N ASN A 80 -12.72 2.03 10.13
CA ASN A 80 -11.84 2.23 9.00
C ASN A 80 -10.97 3.45 9.27
N ARG A 81 -9.66 3.32 9.03
CA ARG A 81 -8.71 4.42 9.12
C ARG A 81 -7.82 4.45 7.90
N ARG A 82 -7.52 5.66 7.44
CA ARG A 82 -6.56 5.91 6.37
C ARG A 82 -5.39 6.67 6.93
N PHE A 83 -4.22 6.34 6.44
CA PHE A 83 -3.00 7.04 6.78
C PHE A 83 -2.11 7.10 5.55
N ALA A 84 -1.08 7.91 5.65
CA ALA A 84 -0.06 8.04 4.65
C ALA A 84 1.25 8.27 5.36
N PHE A 85 2.34 8.06 4.63
CA PHE A 85 3.65 8.40 5.09
C PHE A 85 4.71 8.47 4.01
N GLU A 86 5.60 9.46 4.05
CA GLU A 86 6.92 9.24 3.43
C GLU A 86 7.65 8.13 4.21
N PRO A 87 8.53 7.32 3.61
CA PRO A 87 9.45 6.48 4.36
C PRO A 87 10.75 7.18 4.77
N SER A 88 11.00 8.45 4.41
CA SER A 88 12.28 9.17 4.58
C SER A 88 12.23 10.57 5.31
N SER A 89 11.20 10.84 6.12
CA SER A 89 10.98 11.94 7.10
C SER A 89 11.33 11.67 8.59
N SER A 90 11.17 12.66 9.47
CA SER A 90 11.47 12.53 10.90
C SER A 90 10.54 11.58 11.69
N MET A 91 9.29 11.34 11.27
CA MET A 91 8.31 10.57 12.05
C MET A 91 8.48 9.05 11.86
N SER A 92 8.70 8.27 12.92
CA SER A 92 8.85 6.80 12.83
C SER A 92 7.62 6.13 12.16
N PRO A 93 7.78 5.52 10.95
CA PRO A 93 6.69 4.78 10.29
C PRO A 93 6.14 3.67 11.16
N ARG A 94 7.02 3.02 11.94
CA ARG A 94 6.69 1.98 12.89
C ARG A 94 5.74 2.48 13.99
N ALA A 95 6.04 3.64 14.57
CA ALA A 95 5.22 4.24 15.62
C ALA A 95 3.87 4.71 15.04
N LEU A 96 3.88 5.31 13.85
CA LEU A 96 2.67 5.73 13.15
C LEU A 96 1.73 4.54 12.92
N ILE A 97 2.20 3.50 12.25
CA ILE A 97 1.37 2.33 11.90
C ILE A 97 0.83 1.65 13.15
N ARG A 98 1.68 1.48 14.18
CA ARG A 98 1.25 0.92 15.47
C ARG A 98 0.14 1.75 16.11
N ALA A 99 0.27 3.07 16.12
CA ALA A 99 -0.76 3.96 16.64
C ALA A 99 -2.07 3.88 15.86
N GLN A 100 -2.01 3.83 14.52
CA GLN A 100 -3.20 3.69 13.68
C GLN A 100 -3.89 2.34 13.91
N LEU A 101 -3.13 1.26 14.04
CA LEU A 101 -3.66 -0.06 14.41
C LEU A 101 -4.38 0.00 15.76
N HIS A 102 -3.75 0.56 16.80
CA HIS A 102 -4.41 0.70 18.11
C HIS A 102 -5.68 1.57 18.07
N ALA A 103 -5.67 2.66 17.28
CA ALA A 103 -6.83 3.51 17.09
C ALA A 103 -8.00 2.79 16.39
N THR A 104 -7.72 1.75 15.60
CA THR A 104 -8.75 0.84 15.05
C THR A 104 -9.20 -0.26 16.00
N GLY A 105 -8.65 -0.34 17.21
CA GLY A 105 -8.96 -1.38 18.21
C GLY A 105 -8.13 -2.66 18.06
N TRP A 106 -7.08 -2.65 17.23
CA TRP A 106 -6.14 -3.77 17.17
C TRP A 106 -5.34 -3.88 18.47
N GLN A 107 -5.10 -5.13 18.89
CA GLN A 107 -4.32 -5.50 20.07
C GLN A 107 -3.17 -6.44 19.66
N PRO A 108 -2.01 -6.39 20.35
CA PRO A 108 -0.91 -7.31 20.08
C PRO A 108 -1.36 -8.77 20.17
N GLY A 109 -0.87 -9.62 19.27
CA GLY A 109 -1.24 -11.04 19.19
C GLY A 109 -2.47 -11.33 18.31
N ARG A 110 -3.23 -10.31 17.89
CA ARG A 110 -4.31 -10.50 16.91
C ARG A 110 -3.73 -10.64 15.50
N SER A 111 -4.22 -11.62 14.74
CA SER A 111 -3.85 -11.83 13.35
C SER A 111 -4.11 -10.59 12.48
N LEU A 112 -3.20 -10.36 11.54
CA LEU A 112 -3.25 -9.27 10.57
C LEU A 112 -3.08 -9.82 9.16
N THR A 113 -3.96 -9.40 8.26
CA THR A 113 -3.79 -9.62 6.82
C THR A 113 -3.33 -8.31 6.19
N VAL A 114 -2.24 -8.35 5.44
CA VAL A 114 -1.64 -7.19 4.78
C VAL A 114 -1.72 -7.37 3.28
N PHE A 115 -2.30 -6.40 2.58
CA PHE A 115 -2.39 -6.35 1.13
C PHE A 115 -1.42 -5.30 0.59
N THR A 116 -0.54 -5.67 -0.35
CA THR A 116 0.40 -4.72 -0.99
C THR A 116 0.55 -4.96 -2.48
N ASP A 117 1.11 -3.98 -3.20
CA ASP A 117 1.45 -4.01 -4.63
C ASP A 117 2.57 -5.00 -5.04
N GLY A 118 3.18 -5.65 -4.05
CA GLY A 118 4.31 -6.57 -4.22
C GLY A 118 5.68 -6.01 -3.86
N ASP A 119 5.77 -4.76 -3.38
CA ASP A 119 6.96 -4.30 -2.68
C ASP A 119 7.05 -4.98 -1.29
N PRO A 120 8.09 -5.82 -1.04
CA PRO A 120 8.28 -6.46 0.26
C PRO A 120 8.53 -5.44 1.39
N GLY A 121 9.04 -4.25 1.05
CA GLY A 121 9.23 -3.13 1.96
C GLY A 121 7.93 -2.70 2.63
N LEU A 122 6.81 -2.68 1.90
CA LEU A 122 5.50 -2.28 2.44
C LEU A 122 5.02 -3.22 3.55
N ALA A 123 5.02 -4.54 3.31
CA ALA A 123 4.62 -5.51 4.33
C ALA A 123 5.56 -5.47 5.56
N ASN A 124 6.85 -5.19 5.35
CA ASN A 124 7.83 -5.04 6.42
C ASN A 124 7.54 -3.87 7.36
N HIS A 125 6.90 -2.81 6.89
CA HIS A 125 6.45 -1.72 7.77
C HIS A 125 5.45 -2.21 8.82
N VAL A 126 4.49 -3.06 8.43
CA VAL A 126 3.49 -3.64 9.35
C VAL A 126 4.12 -4.66 10.29
N ARG A 127 4.99 -5.55 9.77
CA ARG A 127 5.74 -6.52 10.60
C ARG A 127 6.55 -5.80 11.67
N SER A 128 7.29 -4.76 11.28
CA SER A 128 8.07 -3.93 12.20
C SER A 128 7.18 -3.20 13.22
N ALA A 129 6.02 -2.70 12.79
CA ALA A 129 5.07 -1.98 13.62
C ALA A 129 4.31 -2.86 14.60
N THR A 130 4.31 -4.19 14.43
CA THR A 130 3.52 -5.10 15.26
C THR A 130 4.41 -6.05 16.04
N GLY A 131 5.60 -6.36 15.53
CA GLY A 131 6.52 -7.34 16.12
C GLY A 131 6.06 -8.78 15.94
N GLN A 132 5.13 -9.04 15.02
CA GLN A 132 4.56 -10.37 14.76
C GLN A 132 4.58 -10.70 13.26
N SER A 133 4.39 -11.98 12.94
CA SER A 133 4.14 -12.41 11.57
C SER A 133 2.80 -11.87 11.08
N VAL A 134 2.71 -11.63 9.77
CA VAL A 134 1.49 -11.15 9.11
C VAL A 134 1.21 -12.02 7.89
N THR A 135 -0.07 -12.25 7.60
CA THR A 135 -0.49 -12.89 6.35
C THR A 135 -0.39 -11.85 5.24
N HIS A 136 0.61 -11.96 4.38
CA HIS A 136 0.82 -11.02 3.27
C HIS A 136 0.18 -11.56 1.99
N ILE A 137 -0.68 -10.74 1.38
CA ILE A 137 -1.39 -11.03 0.13
C ILE A 137 -1.05 -9.93 -0.87
N LEU A 138 -0.85 -10.30 -2.14
CA LEU A 138 -0.65 -9.34 -3.21
C LEU A 138 -2.00 -8.78 -3.67
N ASP A 139 -2.05 -7.48 -3.94
CA ASP A 139 -3.23 -6.83 -4.49
C ASP A 139 -3.50 -7.32 -5.92
N TRP A 140 -4.72 -7.78 -6.16
CA TRP A 140 -5.20 -8.29 -7.44
C TRP A 140 -5.09 -7.23 -8.55
N TRP A 141 -5.28 -5.95 -8.22
CA TRP A 141 -5.19 -4.89 -9.22
C TRP A 141 -3.76 -4.76 -9.75
N HIS A 142 -2.78 -4.78 -8.85
CA HIS A 142 -1.36 -4.79 -9.19
C HIS A 142 -0.95 -6.04 -9.96
N ILE A 143 -1.42 -7.22 -9.55
CA ILE A 143 -1.23 -8.46 -10.30
C ILE A 143 -1.79 -8.31 -11.72
N SER A 144 -2.98 -7.74 -11.87
CA SER A 144 -3.64 -7.56 -13.16
C SER A 144 -2.91 -6.60 -14.10
N MET A 145 -2.32 -5.54 -13.56
CA MET A 145 -1.46 -4.65 -14.33
C MET A 145 -0.21 -5.38 -14.84
N ARG A 146 0.43 -6.19 -14.00
CA ARG A 146 1.59 -7.00 -14.41
C ARG A 146 1.23 -8.01 -15.50
N ILE A 147 0.08 -8.67 -15.36
CA ILE A 147 -0.43 -9.59 -16.40
C ILE A 147 -0.74 -8.86 -17.70
N LYS A 148 -1.23 -7.61 -17.63
CA LYS A 148 -1.49 -6.81 -18.84
C LYS A 148 -0.21 -6.56 -19.65
N HIS A 149 0.93 -6.37 -19.00
CA HIS A 149 2.21 -6.26 -19.71
C HIS A 149 2.60 -7.57 -20.41
N ILE A 150 2.33 -8.72 -19.78
CA ILE A 150 2.55 -10.05 -20.38
C ILE A 150 1.65 -10.25 -21.60
N GLU A 151 0.37 -9.89 -21.51
CA GLU A 151 -0.57 -9.94 -22.63
C GLU A 151 -0.12 -9.08 -23.80
N ASN A 152 0.31 -7.84 -23.54
CA ASN A 152 0.80 -6.94 -24.58
C ASN A 152 2.08 -7.49 -25.24
N ALA A 153 3.01 -8.05 -24.45
CA ALA A 153 4.22 -8.68 -24.97
C ALA A 153 3.90 -9.94 -25.80
N ALA A 154 2.96 -10.77 -25.34
CA ALA A 154 2.51 -11.97 -26.06
C ALA A 154 1.86 -11.62 -27.40
N ALA A 155 1.04 -10.56 -27.43
CA ALA A 155 0.45 -10.05 -28.67
C ALA A 155 1.53 -9.56 -29.64
N GLY A 156 2.49 -8.76 -29.17
CA GLY A 156 3.60 -8.28 -30.00
C GLY A 156 4.48 -9.42 -30.53
N LEU A 157 4.79 -10.41 -29.70
CA LEU A 157 5.58 -11.58 -30.08
C LEU A 157 4.86 -12.47 -31.10
N LYS A 158 3.54 -12.63 -30.99
CA LYS A 158 2.75 -13.36 -31.99
C LYS A 158 2.95 -12.75 -33.38
N GLU A 159 2.82 -11.43 -33.50
CA GLU A 159 2.98 -10.72 -34.78
C GLU A 159 4.42 -10.82 -35.31
N LEU A 160 5.42 -10.59 -34.44
CA LEU A 160 6.84 -10.64 -34.82
C LEU A 160 7.32 -12.05 -35.20
N CYS A 161 6.71 -13.09 -34.63
CA CYS A 161 7.08 -14.49 -34.85
C CYS A 161 6.02 -15.24 -35.67
N ALA A 162 5.24 -14.53 -36.49
CA ALA A 162 4.24 -15.15 -37.35
C ALA A 162 4.83 -16.32 -38.17
N GLY A 163 4.13 -17.46 -38.18
CA GLY A 163 4.58 -18.69 -38.83
C GLY A 163 5.56 -19.55 -38.02
N ARG A 164 6.09 -19.08 -36.89
CA ARG A 164 6.87 -19.93 -35.97
C ARG A 164 5.94 -20.81 -35.15
N LYS A 165 6.33 -22.08 -34.98
CA LYS A 165 5.60 -23.06 -34.17
C LYS A 165 5.36 -22.52 -32.76
N GLY A 166 4.09 -22.38 -32.38
CA GLY A 166 3.68 -21.97 -31.04
C GLY A 166 3.42 -20.48 -30.84
N ALA A 167 3.73 -19.61 -31.82
CA ALA A 167 3.48 -18.17 -31.71
C ALA A 167 1.98 -17.84 -31.49
N ASP A 168 1.08 -18.56 -32.17
CA ASP A 168 -0.37 -18.38 -32.03
C ASP A 168 -0.91 -18.71 -30.64
N LYS A 169 -0.17 -19.48 -29.83
CA LYS A 169 -0.59 -19.89 -28.49
C LYS A 169 -0.25 -18.85 -27.41
N LEU A 170 0.66 -17.91 -27.70
CA LEU A 170 1.15 -16.95 -26.70
C LEU A 170 0.03 -16.08 -26.10
N PRO A 171 -0.90 -15.49 -26.87
CA PRO A 171 -1.97 -14.68 -26.29
C PRO A 171 -2.89 -15.49 -25.37
N TRP A 172 -3.24 -16.71 -25.77
CA TRP A 172 -4.07 -17.60 -24.96
C TRP A 172 -3.38 -18.02 -23.66
N MET A 173 -2.07 -18.25 -23.67
CA MET A 173 -1.30 -18.52 -22.45
C MET A 173 -1.32 -17.32 -21.50
N ALA A 174 -1.18 -16.10 -22.01
CA ALA A 174 -1.25 -14.88 -21.22
C ALA A 174 -2.65 -14.64 -20.62
N GLU A 175 -3.70 -14.89 -21.40
CA GLU A 175 -5.09 -14.83 -20.92
C GLU A 175 -5.34 -15.88 -19.82
N ARG A 176 -4.85 -17.11 -19.99
CA ARG A 176 -4.93 -18.15 -18.95
C ARG A 176 -4.26 -17.73 -17.65
N LEU A 177 -3.12 -17.05 -17.71
CA LEU A 177 -2.46 -16.52 -16.51
C LEU A 177 -3.37 -15.54 -15.76
N ARG A 178 -4.08 -14.64 -16.46
CA ARG A 178 -5.08 -13.75 -15.85
C ARG A 178 -6.15 -14.54 -15.10
N TRP A 179 -6.74 -15.54 -15.75
CA TRP A 179 -7.77 -16.37 -15.16
C TRP A 179 -7.26 -17.11 -13.92
N CYS A 180 -6.09 -17.76 -14.01
CA CYS A 180 -5.49 -18.47 -12.88
C CYS A 180 -5.26 -17.56 -11.68
N CYS A 181 -4.73 -16.35 -11.89
CA CYS A 181 -4.49 -15.39 -10.81
C CYS A 181 -5.79 -14.82 -10.21
N GLN A 182 -6.87 -14.70 -10.99
CA GLN A 182 -8.15 -14.17 -10.53
C GLN A 182 -9.00 -15.21 -9.79
N THR A 183 -8.98 -16.47 -10.22
CA THR A 183 -9.77 -17.55 -9.58
C THR A 183 -9.04 -18.19 -8.40
N ASN A 184 -7.71 -18.33 -8.44
CA ASN A 184 -6.95 -18.97 -7.36
C ASN A 184 -6.63 -18.03 -6.18
N ALA A 185 -6.88 -16.72 -6.33
CA ALA A 185 -6.88 -15.78 -5.20
C ALA A 185 -8.11 -15.97 -4.28
N ASN A 186 -9.14 -16.69 -4.75
CA ASN A 186 -10.36 -16.97 -4.02
C ASN A 186 -10.41 -18.45 -3.58
N GLN A 187 -9.62 -18.79 -2.56
CA GLN A 187 -9.72 -19.99 -1.71
C GLN A 187 -9.95 -21.35 -2.41
N SER A 188 -8.86 -22.09 -2.71
CA SER A 188 -8.88 -23.55 -2.69
C SER A 188 -7.45 -24.11 -2.66
N THR A 189 -7.17 -25.04 -1.74
CA THR A 189 -5.93 -25.81 -1.65
C THR A 189 -5.65 -26.69 -2.88
N GLN A 190 -6.59 -26.82 -3.83
CA GLN A 190 -6.37 -27.50 -5.11
C GLN A 190 -5.77 -26.61 -6.21
N GLY A 191 -5.83 -25.27 -6.09
CA GLY A 191 -5.36 -24.35 -7.14
C GLY A 191 -3.87 -23.98 -7.07
N GLN A 192 -3.15 -24.44 -6.05
CA GLN A 192 -1.75 -24.03 -5.79
C GLN A 192 -0.69 -24.94 -6.42
N ASN A 193 -1.05 -26.17 -6.82
CA ASN A 193 -0.07 -27.15 -7.27
C ASN A 193 0.51 -26.88 -8.68
N ASP A 194 -0.16 -26.02 -9.47
CA ASP A 194 0.24 -25.71 -10.86
C ASP A 194 0.69 -24.26 -11.08
N CYS A 195 0.90 -23.47 -10.01
CA CYS A 195 1.37 -22.09 -10.15
C CYS A 195 2.91 -22.03 -10.10
N PRO A 196 3.60 -21.66 -11.21
CA PRO A 196 5.06 -21.66 -11.29
C PRO A 196 5.75 -20.52 -10.49
N LEU A 197 4.98 -19.63 -9.84
CA LEU A 197 5.50 -18.46 -9.11
C LEU A 197 5.54 -18.62 -7.58
N CYS A 198 5.18 -19.79 -7.05
CA CYS A 198 4.98 -20.02 -5.60
C CYS A 198 6.25 -19.94 -4.72
N ARG A 199 7.46 -19.67 -5.24
CA ARG A 199 8.72 -19.76 -4.48
C ARG A 199 9.78 -18.69 -4.74
N ALA A 200 9.44 -17.55 -5.33
CA ALA A 200 10.44 -16.49 -5.52
C ALA A 200 10.70 -15.72 -4.20
N GLU A 201 11.80 -16.04 -3.52
CA GLU A 201 12.33 -15.26 -2.39
C GLU A 201 13.00 -13.97 -2.87
N THR A 202 12.63 -12.83 -2.29
CA THR A 202 13.31 -11.54 -2.50
C THR A 202 14.17 -11.17 -1.29
N ALA A 203 15.45 -10.89 -1.54
CA ALA A 203 16.46 -10.52 -0.55
C ALA A 203 16.20 -9.15 0.12
N PRO A 204 16.72 -8.89 1.34
CA PRO A 204 16.38 -7.71 2.13
C PRO A 204 17.38 -6.56 1.96
N PHE A 205 16.87 -5.33 1.88
CA PHE A 205 17.57 -4.06 2.15
C PHE A 205 16.51 -3.10 2.69
N GLY A 206 16.70 -2.19 3.65
CA GLY A 206 17.83 -1.48 4.24
C GLY A 206 17.23 -0.16 4.78
N GLU A 207 17.62 0.27 5.98
CA GLU A 207 16.81 1.12 6.89
C GLU A 207 16.56 2.61 6.51
N SER A 208 15.47 3.14 7.13
CA SER A 208 15.23 4.52 7.61
C SER A 208 14.65 5.54 6.62
N ARG A 209 13.74 6.46 6.98
CA ARG A 209 12.99 6.86 8.19
C ARG A 209 11.98 7.92 7.73
N GLY A 210 10.63 7.74 7.77
CA GLY A 210 9.56 8.67 8.24
C GLY A 210 8.57 9.47 7.37
N ALA A 211 7.45 9.83 8.01
CA ALA A 211 6.05 9.73 7.56
C ALA A 211 5.12 10.96 7.77
N VAL A 212 4.00 11.14 7.01
CA VAL A 212 2.84 12.06 7.26
C VAL A 212 1.49 11.46 6.80
N CYS A 213 0.49 11.45 7.69
CA CYS A 213 -0.81 10.75 7.57
C CYS A 213 -1.99 11.62 7.12
N LEU A 214 -2.77 11.17 6.12
CA LEU A 214 -4.00 11.84 5.63
C LEU A 214 -5.25 11.00 5.93
N GLU A 215 -6.16 11.54 6.76
CA GLU A 215 -7.52 11.02 6.92
C GLU A 215 -8.47 11.77 5.95
N MET A 216 -9.01 11.07 4.95
CA MET A 216 -10.15 11.55 4.17
C MET A 216 -11.41 10.91 4.73
N GLY A 217 -12.26 11.74 5.33
CA GLY A 217 -13.52 11.33 5.93
C GLY A 217 -14.59 10.98 4.89
N SER A 218 -15.43 10.03 5.27
CA SER A 218 -16.80 9.85 4.80
C SER A 218 -17.62 9.48 6.01
#